data_AF-A0A533X3X0-F1
#
_entry.id   AF-A0A533X3X0-F1
#
_cell.length_a   1.000
_cell.length_b   1.000
_cell.length_c   1.000
_cell.angle_alpha   90.00
_cell.angle_beta   90.00
_cell.angle_gamma   90.00
#
_symmetry.space_group_name_H-M   'P 1'
#
loop_
_entity.id
_entity.type
_entity.pdbx_description
1 polymer ?
#
loop_
_entity_poly.entity_id
_entity_poly.type
_entity_poly.pdbx_seq_one_letter_code
_entity_poly.pdbx_strand_id
1 'polypeptide(L)'
;MEILFAILTVVGLAVFEIVTSVDNAVVNADVLATMSASARRWFLTWGMLTSVFLIRAGLPFLIVYSLRPELGIGGMLVSIVSADSSIAQAIESSAPPLLAAGGIFLAFLFLHWLFMEPKHYGLRGEEYIHKKGVWFYAVVSIL
;
A
#
# COMPACT_ATOMS: atom_id res chain seq x y z
N MET A 1 -1.83 -11.21 31.56
CA MET A 1 -2.30 -11.52 30.19
C MET A 1 -1.91 -10.42 29.21
N GLU A 2 -2.10 -9.15 29.53
CA GLU A 2 -1.65 -7.99 28.72
C GLU A 2 -0.19 -8.04 28.26
N ILE A 3 0.76 -8.33 29.16
CA ILE A 3 2.20 -8.39 28.80
C ILE A 3 2.50 -9.53 27.82
N LEU A 4 1.84 -10.68 27.99
CA LEU A 4 2.00 -11.82 27.08
C LEU A 4 1.47 -11.48 25.69
N PHE A 5 0.31 -10.84 25.60
CA PHE A 5 -0.23 -10.35 24.31
C PHE A 5 0.67 -9.29 23.69
N ALA A 6 1.19 -8.34 24.46
CA ALA A 6 2.12 -7.33 23.96
C ALA A 6 3.41 -7.95 23.40
N ILE A 7 4.00 -8.91 24.12
CA ILE A 7 5.19 -9.64 23.66
C ILE A 7 4.87 -10.42 22.37
N LEU A 8 3.73 -11.13 22.34
CA LEU A 8 3.31 -11.87 21.15
C LEU A 8 3.12 -10.96 19.94
N THR A 9 2.49 -9.80 20.12
CA THR A 9 2.30 -8.79 19.07
C THR A 9 3.64 -8.24 18.58
N VAL A 10 4.54 -7.85 19.48
CA VAL A 10 5.86 -7.32 19.10
C VAL A 10 6.68 -8.37 18.35
N VAL A 11 6.73 -9.61 18.84
CA VAL A 11 7.47 -10.70 18.18
C VAL A 11 6.84 -11.04 16.84
N GLY A 12 5.51 -11.15 16.77
CA GLY A 12 4.79 -11.43 15.53
C GLY A 12 5.02 -10.35 14.48
N LEU A 13 4.89 -9.07 14.86
CA LEU A 13 5.16 -7.94 13.96
C LEU A 13 6.62 -7.88 13.54
N ALA A 14 7.56 -8.13 14.46
CA ALA A 14 8.99 -8.14 14.11
C ALA A 14 9.32 -9.24 13.09
N VAL A 15 8.80 -10.45 13.28
CA VAL A 15 8.98 -11.55 12.32
C VAL A 15 8.34 -11.21 10.97
N PHE A 16 7.11 -10.69 10.98
CA PHE A 16 6.40 -10.27 9.77
C PHE A 16 7.21 -9.21 9.00
N GLU A 17 7.64 -8.15 9.68
CA GLU A 17 8.44 -7.08 9.07
C GLU A 17 9.76 -7.59 8.51
N ILE A 18 10.48 -8.47 9.22
CA ILE A 18 11.74 -9.02 8.73
C ILE A 18 11.52 -9.81 7.43
N VAL A 19 10.52 -10.69 7.39
CA VAL A 19 10.23 -11.52 6.21
C VAL A 19 9.81 -10.64 5.04
N THR A 20 8.82 -9.78 5.24
CA THR A 20 8.27 -8.92 4.18
C THR A 20 9.26 -7.85 3.71
N SER A 21 10.18 -7.40 4.58
CA SER A 21 11.23 -6.44 4.20
C SER A 21 12.21 -7.04 3.20
N VAL A 22 12.60 -8.31 3.37
CA VAL A 22 13.52 -8.99 2.45
C VAL A 22 12.90 -9.12 1.05
N ASP A 23 11.66 -9.60 0.96
CA ASP A 23 10.97 -9.74 -0.33
C ASP A 23 10.85 -8.40 -1.07
N ASN A 24 10.46 -7.35 -0.34
CA ASN A 24 10.37 -6.00 -0.88
C ASN A 24 11.73 -5.47 -1.35
N ALA A 25 12.81 -5.77 -0.63
CA ALA A 25 14.15 -5.33 -1.01
C ALA A 25 14.66 -6.06 -2.27
N VAL A 26 14.43 -7.37 -2.35
CA VAL A 26 14.89 -8.21 -3.48
C VAL A 26 14.21 -7.79 -4.78
N VAL A 27 12.87 -7.65 -4.79
CA VAL A 27 12.13 -7.24 -6.00
C VAL A 27 12.59 -5.86 -6.49
N ASN A 28 12.75 -4.90 -5.58
CA ASN A 28 13.24 -3.57 -5.95
C ASN A 28 14.67 -3.61 -6.50
N ALA A 29 15.56 -4.41 -5.89
CA ALA A 29 16.93 -4.58 -6.35
C ALA A 29 17.01 -5.22 -7.74
N ASP A 30 16.17 -6.21 -8.02
CA ASP A 30 16.08 -6.86 -9.33
C ASP A 30 15.65 -5.88 -10.42
N VAL A 31 14.58 -5.11 -10.16
CA VAL A 31 14.14 -4.04 -11.08
C VAL A 31 15.25 -3.01 -11.30
N LEU A 32 15.90 -2.54 -10.23
CA LEU A 32 17.02 -1.59 -10.28
C LEU A 32 18.23 -2.12 -11.07
N ALA A 33 18.47 -3.43 -11.05
CA ALA A 33 19.55 -4.07 -11.79
C ALA A 33 19.32 -4.04 -13.31
N THR A 34 18.06 -4.09 -13.75
CA THR A 34 17.71 -3.99 -15.19
C THR A 34 17.82 -2.57 -15.75
N MET A 35 17.92 -1.55 -14.90
CA MET A 35 17.95 -0.14 -15.31
C MET A 35 19.33 0.32 -15.78
N SER A 36 19.34 1.23 -16.76
CA SER A 36 20.56 1.93 -17.16
C SER A 36 21.13 2.76 -16.00
N ALA A 37 22.46 2.99 -16.00
CA ALA A 37 23.14 3.67 -14.89
C ALA A 37 22.59 5.08 -14.59
N SER A 38 22.17 5.82 -15.62
CA SER A 38 21.57 7.15 -15.48
C SER A 38 20.17 7.09 -14.86
N ALA A 39 19.32 6.15 -15.31
CA ALA A 39 17.98 5.98 -14.78
C ALA A 39 18.00 5.48 -13.33
N ARG A 40 18.91 4.56 -13.00
CA ARG A 40 19.11 4.08 -11.62
C ARG A 40 19.49 5.22 -10.67
N ARG A 41 20.44 6.07 -11.06
CA ARG A 41 20.83 7.24 -10.23
C ARG A 41 19.66 8.20 -10.03
N TRP A 42 18.91 8.50 -11.10
CA TRP A 42 17.74 9.36 -11.01
C TRP A 42 16.66 8.77 -10.09
N PHE A 43 16.37 7.48 -10.21
CA PHE A 43 15.39 6.80 -9.36
C PHE A 43 15.82 6.79 -7.89
N LEU A 44 17.10 6.52 -7.62
CA LEU A 44 17.62 6.53 -6.25
C LEU A 44 17.59 7.94 -5.64
N THR A 45 17.78 9.01 -6.40
CA THR A 45 17.71 10.37 -5.86
C THR A 45 16.29 10.90 -5.78
N TRP A 46 15.55 10.87 -6.89
CA TRP A 46 14.23 11.49 -7.00
C TRP A 46 13.10 10.53 -6.68
N GLY A 47 13.22 9.26 -7.09
CA GLY A 47 12.24 8.21 -6.79
C GLY A 47 12.15 7.95 -5.28
N MET A 48 13.28 7.73 -4.61
CA MET A 48 13.28 7.56 -3.15
C MET A 48 12.82 8.83 -2.43
N LEU A 49 13.29 10.02 -2.83
CA LEU A 49 12.85 11.28 -2.19
C LEU A 49 11.34 11.49 -2.33
N THR A 50 10.79 11.25 -3.51
CA THR A 50 9.35 11.37 -3.75
C THR A 50 8.57 10.34 -2.95
N SER A 51 9.02 9.07 -2.94
CA SER A 51 8.36 8.00 -2.19
C SER A 51 8.33 8.30 -0.68
N VAL A 52 9.45 8.75 -0.11
CA VAL A 52 9.58 8.98 1.33
C VAL A 52 8.91 10.28 1.78
N PHE A 53 9.11 11.38 1.07
CA PHE A 53 8.63 12.69 1.51
C PHE A 53 7.27 13.05 0.91
N LEU A 54 7.09 12.89 -0.40
CA LEU A 54 5.82 13.28 -1.02
C LEU A 54 4.73 12.27 -0.71
N ILE A 55 4.96 10.99 -0.99
CA ILE A 55 3.90 9.98 -0.78
C ILE A 55 3.75 9.72 0.71
N ARG A 56 4.82 9.44 1.44
CA ARG A 56 4.67 9.01 2.84
C ARG A 56 4.42 10.15 3.84
N ALA A 57 4.96 11.35 3.65
CA ALA A 57 4.63 12.48 4.52
C ALA A 57 3.53 13.38 3.92
N GLY A 58 3.58 13.64 2.61
CA GLY A 58 2.63 14.52 1.94
C GLY A 58 1.23 13.92 1.77
N LEU A 59 1.09 12.63 1.45
CA LEU A 59 -0.25 12.03 1.26
C LEU A 59 -1.08 12.04 2.56
N PRO A 60 -0.58 11.60 3.73
CA PRO A 60 -1.34 11.68 4.98
C PRO A 60 -1.70 13.13 5.34
N PHE A 61 -0.76 14.06 5.15
CA PHE A 61 -0.99 15.48 5.36
C PHE A 61 -2.13 16.01 4.49
N LEU A 62 -2.13 15.66 3.19
CA LEU A 62 -3.18 16.07 2.26
C LEU A 62 -4.54 15.49 2.64
N ILE A 63 -4.59 14.21 3.05
CA ILE A 63 -5.83 13.56 3.50
C ILE A 63 -6.41 14.31 4.71
N VAL A 64 -5.59 14.58 5.73
CA VAL A 64 -6.03 15.31 6.93
C VAL A 64 -6.48 16.74 6.57
N TYR A 65 -5.72 17.43 5.71
CA TYR A 65 -6.08 18.76 5.21
C TYR A 65 -7.44 18.78 4.52
N SER A 66 -7.70 17.82 3.63
CA SER A 66 -8.97 17.72 2.90
C SER A 66 -10.17 17.50 3.80
N LEU A 67 -9.97 16.89 4.98
CA LEU A 67 -11.05 16.59 5.91
C LEU A 67 -11.28 17.67 6.97
N ARG A 68 -10.26 18.50 7.27
CA ARG A 68 -10.32 19.61 8.24
C ARG A 68 -9.67 20.87 7.68
N PRO A 69 -10.19 21.44 6.58
CA PRO A 69 -9.59 22.61 5.94
C PRO A 69 -9.55 23.85 6.85
N GLU A 70 -10.43 23.91 7.86
CA GLU A 70 -10.53 25.02 8.81
C GLU A 70 -9.30 25.23 9.70
N LEU A 71 -8.44 24.21 9.88
CA LEU A 71 -7.22 24.34 10.68
C LEU A 71 -6.11 25.12 9.96
N GLY A 72 -6.21 25.25 8.63
CA GLY A 72 -5.15 25.81 7.80
C GLY A 72 -3.84 25.00 7.85
N ILE A 73 -2.86 25.35 7.01
CA ILE A 73 -1.57 24.64 6.91
C ILE A 73 -0.78 24.75 8.23
N GLY A 74 -0.75 25.95 8.83
CA GLY A 74 0.00 26.20 10.07
C GLY A 74 -0.60 25.51 11.30
N GLY A 75 -1.93 25.53 11.46
CA GLY A 75 -2.61 24.86 12.57
C GLY A 75 -2.45 23.35 12.50
N MET A 76 -2.52 22.77 11.30
CA MET A 76 -2.32 21.33 11.12
C MET A 76 -0.90 20.87 11.48
N LEU A 77 0.14 21.62 11.06
CA LEU A 77 1.53 21.28 11.39
C LEU A 77 1.76 21.30 12.90
N VAL A 78 1.22 22.30 13.61
CA VAL A 78 1.30 22.38 15.07
C VAL A 78 0.56 21.21 15.71
N SER A 79 -0.65 20.90 15.25
CA SER A 79 -1.45 19.80 15.80
C SER A 79 -0.79 18.43 15.58
N ILE A 80 -0.16 18.18 14.42
CA ILE A 80 0.58 16.95 14.12
C ILE A 80 1.77 16.79 15.07
N VAL A 81 2.51 17.88 15.31
CA VAL A 81 3.68 17.87 16.20
C VAL A 81 3.27 17.74 17.67
N SER A 82 2.12 18.32 18.06
CA SER A 82 1.60 18.26 19.43
C SER A 82 0.86 16.96 19.75
N ALA A 83 0.79 16.00 18.81
CA ALA A 83 0.11 14.71 18.96
C ALA A 83 -1.32 14.85 19.50
N ASP A 84 -2.08 15.82 18.96
CA ASP A 84 -3.44 16.07 19.40
C ASP A 84 -4.34 14.85 19.12
N SER A 85 -5.11 14.41 20.11
CA SER A 85 -6.01 13.26 20.00
C SER A 85 -7.09 13.48 18.93
N SER A 86 -7.37 14.75 18.60
CA SER A 86 -8.26 15.14 17.51
C SER A 86 -7.75 14.69 16.12
N ILE A 87 -6.43 14.61 15.91
CA ILE A 87 -5.85 14.13 14.64
C ILE A 87 -5.91 12.63 14.54
N ALA A 88 -5.68 11.90 15.63
CA ALA A 88 -5.81 10.44 15.62
C ALA A 88 -7.23 10.03 15.20
N GLN A 89 -8.26 10.70 15.75
CA GLN A 89 -9.65 10.49 15.35
C GLN A 89 -9.93 10.95 13.92
N ALA A 90 -9.33 12.06 13.46
CA ALA A 90 -9.45 12.50 12.08
C ALA A 90 -8.89 11.42 11.14
N ILE A 91 -7.67 10.92 11.38
CA ILE A 91 -7.05 9.85 10.59
C ILE A 91 -7.90 8.57 10.64
N GLU A 92 -8.39 8.18 11.80
CA GLU A 92 -9.23 6.98 11.96
C GLU A 92 -10.56 7.10 11.20
N SER A 93 -11.20 8.27 11.22
CA SER A 93 -12.40 8.54 10.41
C SER A 93 -12.11 8.67 8.90
N SER A 94 -10.86 8.96 8.53
CA SER A 94 -10.38 9.00 7.13
C SER A 94 -10.02 7.63 6.58
N ALA A 95 -9.73 6.67 7.46
CA ALA A 95 -9.19 5.36 7.10
C ALA A 95 -10.14 4.55 6.21
N PRO A 96 -11.47 4.52 6.41
CA PRO A 96 -12.37 3.66 5.63
C PRO A 96 -12.30 3.86 4.11
N PRO A 97 -12.41 5.07 3.54
CA PRO A 97 -12.29 5.26 2.09
C PRO A 97 -10.89 4.93 1.56
N LEU A 98 -9.83 5.22 2.32
CA LEU A 98 -8.45 4.91 1.93
C LEU A 98 -8.22 3.39 1.87
N LEU A 99 -8.69 2.68 2.90
CA LEU A 99 -8.62 1.22 2.98
C LEU A 99 -9.50 0.55 1.93
N ALA A 100 -10.68 1.10 1.63
CA ALA A 100 -11.54 0.60 0.58
C ALA A 100 -10.87 0.71 -0.81
N ALA A 101 -10.22 1.84 -1.11
CA ALA A 101 -9.49 2.00 -2.37
C ALA A 101 -8.35 0.98 -2.49
N GLY A 102 -7.54 0.81 -1.45
CA GLY A 102 -6.49 -0.22 -1.42
C GLY A 102 -7.03 -1.65 -1.51
N GLY A 103 -8.16 -1.93 -0.84
CA GLY A 103 -8.83 -3.22 -0.87
C GLY A 103 -9.38 -3.58 -2.25
N ILE A 104 -10.00 -2.62 -2.94
CA ILE A 104 -10.47 -2.79 -4.33
C ILE A 104 -9.28 -3.08 -5.26
N PHE A 105 -8.18 -2.33 -5.12
CA PHE A 105 -6.97 -2.57 -5.90
C PHE A 105 -6.42 -3.99 -5.68
N LEU A 106 -6.28 -4.43 -4.43
CA LEU A 106 -5.81 -5.78 -4.12
C LEU A 106 -6.77 -6.86 -4.63
N ALA A 107 -8.08 -6.63 -4.54
CA ALA A 107 -9.08 -7.54 -5.10
C ALA A 107 -8.93 -7.65 -6.62
N PHE A 108 -8.76 -6.53 -7.33
CA PHE A 108 -8.53 -6.53 -8.77
C PHE A 108 -7.20 -7.20 -9.15
N LEU A 109 -6.13 -6.97 -8.39
CA LEU A 109 -4.86 -7.64 -8.61
C LEU A 109 -4.98 -9.16 -8.43
N PHE A 110 -5.69 -9.60 -7.39
CA PHE A 110 -5.98 -11.01 -7.16
C PHE A 110 -6.81 -11.62 -8.29
N LEU A 111 -7.88 -10.94 -8.72
CA LEU A 111 -8.71 -11.41 -9.82
C LEU A 111 -7.94 -11.42 -11.15
N HIS A 112 -7.09 -10.43 -11.39
CA HIS A 112 -6.19 -10.41 -12.54
C HIS A 112 -5.27 -11.64 -12.53
N TRP A 113 -4.58 -11.91 -11.41
CA TRP A 113 -3.77 -13.10 -11.25
C TRP A 113 -4.59 -14.40 -11.43
N LEU A 114 -5.83 -14.43 -10.94
CA LEU A 114 -6.69 -15.60 -11.02
C LEU A 114 -7.13 -15.92 -12.46
N PHE A 115 -7.51 -14.90 -13.23
CA PHE A 115 -8.14 -15.05 -14.55
C PHE A 115 -7.19 -14.88 -15.73
N MET A 116 -6.09 -14.14 -15.57
CA MET A 116 -5.26 -13.66 -16.68
C MET A 116 -3.84 -14.22 -16.69
N GLU A 117 -3.28 -14.50 -15.51
CA GLU A 117 -1.88 -14.93 -15.43
C GLU A 117 -1.73 -16.38 -15.91
N PRO A 118 -0.84 -16.66 -16.88
CA PRO A 118 -0.59 -18.03 -17.31
C PRO A 118 0.08 -18.80 -16.18
N LYS A 119 -0.59 -19.84 -15.68
CA LYS A 119 -0.17 -20.61 -14.50
C LYS A 119 -0.25 -22.11 -14.73
N HIS A 120 0.63 -22.84 -14.05
CA HIS A 120 0.54 -24.28 -13.95
C HIS A 120 -0.63 -24.63 -13.02
N TYR A 121 -1.72 -25.14 -13.59
CA TYR A 121 -2.95 -25.42 -12.86
C TYR A 121 -2.71 -26.45 -11.75
N GLY A 122 -2.82 -26.02 -10.49
CA GLY A 122 -2.61 -26.86 -9.32
C GLY A 122 -3.93 -27.37 -8.72
N LEU A 123 -5.02 -26.63 -8.89
CA LEU A 123 -6.32 -26.91 -8.30
C LEU A 123 -7.35 -27.30 -9.37
N ARG A 124 -8.22 -28.27 -9.04
CA ARG A 124 -9.32 -28.72 -9.91
C ARG A 124 -10.33 -27.57 -10.09
N GLY A 125 -10.31 -26.92 -11.26
CA GLY A 125 -11.24 -25.85 -11.62
C GLY A 125 -10.57 -24.57 -12.12
N GLU A 126 -9.27 -24.37 -11.89
CA GLU A 126 -8.56 -23.16 -12.34
C GLU A 126 -8.55 -23.01 -13.87
N GLU A 127 -8.44 -24.11 -14.61
CA GLU A 127 -8.48 -24.08 -16.08
C GLU A 127 -9.83 -23.57 -16.61
N TYR A 128 -10.93 -23.91 -15.93
CA TYR A 128 -12.27 -23.43 -16.29
C TYR A 128 -12.40 -21.93 -16.01
N ILE A 129 -11.89 -21.47 -14.87
CA ILE A 129 -11.89 -20.07 -14.45
C ILE A 129 -11.06 -19.23 -15.43
N HIS A 130 -9.83 -19.66 -15.75
CA HIS A 130 -8.94 -18.96 -16.69
C HIS A 130 -9.56 -18.85 -18.10
N LYS A 131 -10.24 -19.88 -18.59
CA LYS A 131 -10.99 -19.82 -19.87
C LYS A 131 -12.13 -18.79 -19.89
N LYS A 132 -12.62 -18.36 -18.72
CA LYS A 132 -13.69 -17.36 -18.57
C LYS A 132 -13.16 -15.93 -18.35
N GLY A 133 -11.86 -15.68 -18.49
CA GLY A 133 -11.24 -14.37 -18.29
C GLY A 133 -11.85 -13.21 -19.10
N VAL A 134 -12.56 -13.48 -20.20
CA VAL A 134 -13.30 -12.45 -20.96
C VAL A 134 -14.36 -11.73 -20.10
N TRP A 135 -14.98 -12.43 -19.14
CA TRP A 135 -15.94 -11.82 -18.21
C TRP A 135 -15.28 -10.86 -17.23
N PHE A 136 -14.03 -11.12 -16.85
CA PHE A 136 -13.25 -10.20 -16.02
C PHE A 136 -13.00 -8.87 -16.76
N TYR A 137 -12.62 -8.91 -18.05
CA TYR A 137 -12.50 -7.69 -18.86
C TYR A 137 -13.81 -6.92 -18.97
N ALA A 138 -14.93 -7.61 -19.21
CA ALA A 138 -16.22 -6.95 -19.35
C ALA A 138 -16.66 -6.23 -18.06
N VAL A 139 -16.44 -6.83 -16.90
CA VAL A 139 -16.81 -6.23 -15.61
C VAL A 139 -15.86 -5.09 -15.23
N VAL A 140 -14.55 -5.27 -15.39
CA VAL A 140 -13.56 -4.24 -15.04
C VAL A 140 -13.63 -3.04 -15.97
N SER A 141 -13.97 -3.23 -17.25
CA SER A 141 -14.06 -2.10 -18.21
C SER A 141 -15.30 -1.22 -18.02
N ILE A 142 -16.28 -1.66 -17.21
CA ILE A 142 -17.51 -0.92 -16.91
C ILE A 142 -17.39 -0.11 -15.61
N LEU A 143 -16.51 -0.51 -14.70
CA LEU A 143 -16.24 0.15 -13.41
C LEU A 143 -15.23 1.30 -13.58
#